data_AF-A0A1W6Z8A4-F1
#
_entry.id   AF-A0A1W6Z8A4-F1
#
_cell.length_a   1.000
_cell.length_b   1.000
_cell.length_c   1.000
_cell.angle_alpha   90.00
_cell.angle_beta   90.00
_cell.angle_gamma   90.00
#
_symmetry.space_group_name_H-M   'P 1'
#
loop_
_entity.id
_entity.type
_entity.pdbx_description
1 polymer ?
#
loop_
_entity_poly.entity_id
_entity_poly.type
_entity_poly.pdbx_seq_one_letter_code
_entity_poly.pdbx_strand_id
1 'polypeptide(L)'
;MTIDSVSRPSPGSPQLDAFTQAAQAGGDVYISVAGEQLQVLGTGTTPGGRSVAWVAPDVDTVSMFSEALARTYGNGIASAVSRELGLSASPGKPLSARTIELAVDMAQTSRHALDGVDFATRLACSASTGSAVFLSACSQAGIDPASVDAQKRQVIDVAMQQRFDQAASAGQSPVSLDTARAWLSAVLAQTLH
;
A
#
# COMPACT_ATOMS: atom_id res chain seq x y z
N MET A 1 14.27 -13.69 -24.90
CA MET A 1 13.75 -13.60 -23.52
C MET A 1 14.93 -13.44 -22.60
N THR A 2 14.97 -12.37 -21.80
CA THR A 2 15.01 -12.41 -20.32
C THR A 2 14.88 -10.95 -19.87
N ILE A 3 13.81 -10.67 -19.13
CA ILE A 3 13.52 -9.38 -18.50
C ILE A 3 14.11 -9.49 -17.10
N ASP A 4 15.14 -8.71 -16.81
CA ASP A 4 15.57 -8.46 -15.44
C ASP A 4 15.72 -6.94 -15.30
N SER A 5 14.69 -6.31 -14.75
CA SER A 5 14.73 -4.91 -14.33
C SER A 5 14.30 -4.87 -12.87
N VAL A 6 15.22 -5.31 -12.00
CA VAL A 6 15.13 -5.04 -10.58
C VAL A 6 15.58 -3.59 -10.40
N SER A 7 14.62 -2.65 -10.49
CA SER A 7 14.86 -1.25 -10.13
C SER A 7 15.23 -1.18 -8.66
N ARG A 8 16.54 -1.10 -8.37
CA ARG A 8 17.03 -0.70 -7.04
C ARG A 8 16.62 0.76 -6.82
N PRO A 9 16.15 1.14 -5.62
CA PRO A 9 15.86 2.54 -5.33
C PRO A 9 17.16 3.34 -5.34
N SER A 10 17.28 4.31 -6.25
CA SER A 10 18.37 5.28 -6.22
C SER A 10 18.29 6.12 -4.94
N PRO A 11 19.40 6.30 -4.20
CA PRO A 11 19.43 7.23 -3.08
C PRO A 11 19.06 8.61 -3.61
N GLY A 12 17.98 9.19 -3.09
CA GLY A 12 17.47 10.52 -3.49
C GLY A 12 16.04 10.56 -4.03
N SER A 13 15.30 9.45 -4.11
CA SER A 13 13.89 9.50 -4.56
C SER A 13 12.99 10.17 -3.51
N PRO A 14 12.15 11.16 -3.87
CA PRO A 14 11.33 11.88 -2.91
C PRO A 14 10.23 11.00 -2.29
N GLN A 15 9.95 11.27 -1.01
CA GLN A 15 8.89 10.59 -0.25
C GLN A 15 7.54 11.25 -0.50
N LEU A 16 6.45 10.50 -0.33
CA LEU A 16 5.09 11.02 -0.52
C LEU A 16 4.81 12.25 0.36
N ASP A 17 5.32 12.24 1.59
CA ASP A 17 5.18 13.36 2.54
C ASP A 17 5.76 14.68 2.02
N ALA A 18 6.83 14.63 1.20
CA ALA A 18 7.39 15.83 0.61
C ALA A 18 6.46 16.45 -0.44
N PHE A 19 5.70 15.62 -1.17
CA PHE A 19 4.68 16.09 -2.11
C PHE A 19 3.47 16.66 -1.40
N THR A 20 2.99 16.02 -0.34
CA THR A 20 1.86 16.54 0.44
C THR A 20 2.22 17.85 1.14
N GLN A 21 3.42 17.96 1.70
CA GLN A 21 3.90 19.19 2.32
C GLN A 21 4.06 20.34 1.30
N ALA A 22 4.56 20.06 0.10
CA ALA A 22 4.63 21.04 -0.98
C ALA A 22 3.24 21.47 -1.47
N ALA A 23 2.28 20.54 -1.52
CA ALA A 23 0.91 20.79 -1.93
C ALA A 23 0.13 21.68 -0.94
N GLN A 24 0.44 21.61 0.37
CA GLN A 24 -0.20 22.46 1.40
C GLN A 24 -0.04 23.97 1.15
N ALA A 25 0.97 24.39 0.38
CA ALA A 25 1.13 25.78 -0.04
C ALA A 25 0.09 26.24 -1.08
N GLY A 26 -0.78 25.33 -1.55
CA GLY A 26 -1.91 25.60 -2.45
C GLY A 26 -1.52 25.82 -3.92
N GLY A 27 -0.23 25.68 -4.26
CA GLY A 27 0.29 25.91 -5.60
C GLY A 27 0.64 24.63 -6.36
N ASP A 28 1.22 24.82 -7.55
CA ASP A 28 1.76 23.75 -8.36
C ASP A 28 3.04 23.17 -7.71
N VAL A 29 3.19 21.85 -7.75
CA VAL A 29 4.34 21.14 -7.19
C VAL A 29 5.22 20.65 -8.32
N TYR A 30 6.53 20.82 -8.19
CA TYR A 30 7.52 20.31 -9.13
C TYR A 30 8.73 19.77 -8.38
N ILE A 31 9.53 18.96 -9.07
CA ILE A 31 10.79 18.45 -8.54
C ILE A 31 11.96 19.20 -9.17
N SER A 32 12.90 19.61 -8.34
CA SER A 32 14.15 20.23 -8.75
C SER A 32 15.34 19.39 -8.29
N VAL A 33 16.44 19.46 -9.04
CA VAL A 33 17.73 18.88 -8.66
C VAL A 33 18.56 19.98 -8.01
N ALA A 34 18.75 19.91 -6.69
CA ALA A 34 19.61 20.82 -5.94
C ALA A 34 20.94 20.11 -5.62
N GLY A 35 21.95 20.32 -6.46
CA GLY A 35 23.21 19.58 -6.36
C GLY A 35 23.03 18.11 -6.77
N GLU A 36 23.29 17.16 -5.86
CA GLU A 36 23.07 15.72 -6.07
C GLU A 36 21.71 15.21 -5.53
N GLN A 37 20.87 16.09 -4.97
CA GLN A 37 19.63 15.70 -4.30
C GLN A 37 18.38 16.21 -5.02
N LEU A 38 17.36 15.35 -5.12
CA LEU A 38 16.04 15.73 -5.62
C LEU A 38 15.25 16.37 -4.47
N GLN A 39 14.64 17.51 -4.74
CA GLN A 39 13.79 18.23 -3.78
C GLN A 39 12.43 18.52 -4.40
N VAL A 40 11.37 18.31 -3.61
CA VAL A 40 10.00 18.67 -4.00
C VAL A 40 9.75 20.11 -3.58
N LEU A 41 9.34 20.95 -4.53
CA LEU A 41 9.12 22.38 -4.33
C LEU A 41 7.68 22.72 -4.71
N GLY A 42 6.99 23.46 -3.83
CA GLY A 42 5.72 24.09 -4.14
C GLY A 42 5.95 25.48 -4.74
N THR A 43 5.17 25.87 -5.75
CA THR A 43 5.16 27.24 -6.25
C THR A 43 4.30 28.10 -5.32
N GLY A 44 4.92 29.03 -4.60
CA GLY A 44 4.22 30.12 -3.94
C GLY A 44 4.08 31.34 -4.86
N THR A 45 3.05 32.15 -4.64
CA THR A 45 2.93 33.49 -5.25
C THR A 45 4.05 34.39 -4.75
N THR A 46 4.85 34.95 -5.66
CA THR A 46 5.75 36.06 -5.31
C THR A 46 4.91 37.27 -4.83
N PRO A 47 5.45 38.18 -3.99
CA PRO A 47 4.73 39.39 -3.55
C PRO A 47 4.20 40.30 -4.69
N GLY A 48 4.61 40.07 -5.94
CA GLY A 48 4.12 40.74 -7.15
C GLY A 48 3.17 39.90 -8.03
N GLY A 49 2.64 38.78 -7.55
CA GLY A 49 1.58 38.01 -8.22
C GLY A 49 1.99 37.18 -9.43
N ARG A 50 3.30 37.05 -9.73
CA ARG A 50 3.78 36.23 -10.86
C ARG A 50 4.19 34.85 -10.35
N SER A 51 3.52 33.81 -10.85
CA SER A 51 3.94 32.41 -10.68
C SER A 51 5.14 32.12 -11.58
N VAL A 52 6.23 31.61 -11.00
CA VAL A 52 7.44 31.23 -11.75
C VAL A 52 7.67 29.74 -11.50
N ALA A 53 7.26 28.92 -12.46
CA ALA A 53 7.61 27.50 -12.47
C ALA A 53 9.10 27.38 -12.82
N TRP A 54 9.92 26.97 -11.86
CA TRP A 54 11.30 26.58 -12.15
C TRP A 54 11.26 25.22 -12.84
N VAL A 55 11.16 25.22 -14.17
CA VAL A 55 11.13 24.00 -14.95
C VAL A 55 12.54 23.41 -14.98
N ALA A 56 12.77 22.34 -14.22
CA ALA A 56 13.86 21.42 -14.53
C ALA A 56 13.39 20.55 -15.72
N PRO A 57 13.93 20.74 -16.93
CA PRO A 57 13.35 20.18 -18.16
C PRO A 57 13.36 18.65 -18.20
N ASP A 58 14.24 18.01 -17.42
CA ASP A 58 14.48 16.57 -17.48
C ASP A 58 13.80 15.78 -16.35
N VAL A 59 13.10 16.45 -15.42
CA VAL A 59 12.48 15.78 -14.27
C VAL A 59 10.98 15.59 -14.48
N ASP A 60 10.53 14.35 -14.32
CA ASP A 60 9.13 13.97 -14.39
C ASP A 60 8.50 13.87 -13.00
N THR A 61 7.93 14.99 -12.56
CA THR A 61 7.25 15.12 -11.27
C THR A 61 6.12 14.10 -11.12
N VAL A 62 5.38 13.80 -12.20
CA VAL A 62 4.22 12.90 -12.18
C VAL A 62 4.66 11.46 -11.96
N SER A 63 5.72 11.03 -12.66
CA SER A 63 6.28 9.68 -12.47
C SER A 63 6.85 9.50 -11.07
N MET A 64 7.60 10.48 -10.56
CA MET A 64 8.15 10.40 -9.20
C MET A 64 7.07 10.40 -8.11
N PHE A 65 5.99 11.18 -8.29
CA PHE A 65 4.84 11.14 -7.39
C PHE A 65 4.14 9.78 -7.44
N SER A 66 3.94 9.21 -8.63
CA SER A 66 3.31 7.89 -8.82
C SER A 66 4.14 6.77 -8.17
N GLU A 67 5.47 6.85 -8.27
CA GLU A 67 6.37 5.93 -7.56
C GLU A 67 6.30 6.10 -6.04
N ALA A 68 6.20 7.33 -5.55
CA ALA A 68 6.03 7.59 -4.11
C ALA A 68 4.70 7.00 -3.59
N LEU A 69 3.61 7.18 -4.34
CA LEU A 69 2.32 6.52 -4.06
C LEU A 69 2.45 5.00 -4.04
N ALA A 70 3.17 4.41 -5.00
CA ALA A 70 3.38 2.97 -5.07
C ALA A 70 4.19 2.42 -3.89
N ARG A 71 5.18 3.18 -3.41
CA ARG A 71 5.95 2.82 -2.21
C ARG A 71 5.08 2.86 -0.94
N THR A 72 4.19 3.84 -0.81
CA THR A 72 3.35 4.01 0.39
C THR A 72 2.12 3.10 0.40
N TYR A 73 1.40 3.02 -0.72
CA TYR A 73 0.11 2.33 -0.81
C TYR A 73 0.14 1.03 -1.63
N GLY A 74 1.29 0.70 -2.24
CA GLY A 74 1.45 -0.48 -3.09
C GLY A 74 1.08 -0.20 -4.55
N ASN A 75 1.63 -1.03 -5.44
CA ASN A 75 1.53 -0.85 -6.90
C ASN A 75 0.09 -0.87 -7.42
N GLY A 76 -0.80 -1.70 -6.84
CA GLY A 76 -2.19 -1.82 -7.28
C GLY A 76 -2.99 -0.53 -7.06
N ILE A 77 -2.92 0.03 -5.85
CA ILE A 77 -3.57 1.30 -5.51
C ILE A 77 -2.98 2.44 -6.35
N ALA A 78 -1.65 2.55 -6.41
CA ALA A 78 -1.00 3.59 -7.20
C ALA A 78 -1.39 3.53 -8.68
N SER A 79 -1.42 2.34 -9.28
CA SER A 79 -1.81 2.16 -10.69
C SER A 79 -3.28 2.53 -10.95
N ALA A 80 -4.18 2.23 -10.01
CA ALA A 80 -5.59 2.59 -10.12
C ALA A 80 -5.78 4.11 -10.01
N VAL A 81 -5.13 4.75 -9.01
CA VAL A 81 -5.17 6.20 -8.81
C VAL A 81 -4.56 6.93 -10.01
N SER A 82 -3.39 6.49 -10.51
CA SER A 82 -2.76 7.08 -11.69
C SER A 82 -3.63 6.98 -12.93
N ARG A 83 -4.34 5.86 -13.12
CA ARG A 83 -5.28 5.70 -14.24
C ARG A 83 -6.48 6.62 -14.13
N GLU A 84 -7.08 6.70 -12.96
CA GLU A 84 -8.29 7.49 -12.71
C GLU A 84 -8.02 9.00 -12.86
N LEU A 85 -6.88 9.47 -12.36
CA LEU A 85 -6.50 10.88 -12.42
C LEU A 85 -5.72 11.26 -13.68
N GLY A 86 -5.48 10.30 -14.60
CA GLY A 86 -4.71 10.53 -15.81
C GLY A 86 -3.25 10.93 -15.55
N LEU A 87 -2.64 10.38 -14.49
CA LEU A 87 -1.23 10.62 -14.13
C LEU A 87 -0.32 9.86 -15.10
N SER A 88 0.01 10.50 -16.22
CA SER A 88 0.97 10.01 -17.19
C SER A 88 2.24 10.85 -17.19
N ALA A 89 3.37 10.18 -17.44
CA ALA A 89 4.69 10.80 -17.54
C ALA A 89 4.64 12.13 -18.33
N SER A 90 5.04 13.21 -17.66
CA SER A 90 4.97 14.56 -18.21
C SER A 90 6.19 15.37 -17.77
N PRO A 91 7.37 15.09 -18.36
CA PRO A 91 8.62 15.79 -18.01
C PRO A 91 8.46 17.32 -18.09
N GLY A 92 9.00 18.00 -17.09
CA GLY A 92 8.97 19.47 -17.00
C GLY A 92 7.60 20.09 -16.73
N LYS A 93 6.53 19.30 -16.55
CA LYS A 93 5.23 19.81 -16.11
C LYS A 93 5.08 19.70 -14.59
N PRO A 94 4.59 20.77 -13.93
CA PRO A 94 4.23 20.66 -12.54
C PRO A 94 2.97 19.80 -12.35
N LEU A 95 2.83 19.24 -11.16
CA LEU A 95 1.65 18.54 -10.70
C LEU A 95 0.88 19.45 -9.72
N SER A 96 -0.40 19.68 -9.96
CA SER A 96 -1.18 20.59 -9.11
C SER A 96 -1.35 20.03 -7.69
N ALA A 97 -1.33 20.90 -6.67
CA ALA A 97 -1.63 20.52 -5.29
C ALA A 97 -2.94 19.75 -5.15
N ARG A 98 -4.00 20.21 -5.83
CA ARG A 98 -5.31 19.56 -5.82
C ARG A 98 -5.26 18.12 -6.34
N THR A 99 -4.44 17.85 -7.36
CA THR A 99 -4.25 16.49 -7.88
C THR A 99 -3.53 15.61 -6.87
N ILE A 100 -2.53 16.15 -6.17
CA ILE A 100 -1.79 15.44 -5.11
C ILE A 100 -2.73 15.09 -3.96
N GLU A 101 -3.50 16.05 -3.46
CA GLU A 101 -4.48 15.85 -2.38
C GLU A 101 -5.50 14.76 -2.74
N LEU A 102 -6.12 14.89 -3.92
CA LEU A 102 -7.12 13.92 -4.38
C LEU A 102 -6.51 12.52 -4.54
N ALA A 103 -5.30 12.42 -5.09
CA ALA A 103 -4.61 11.14 -5.24
C ALA A 103 -4.34 10.46 -3.90
N VAL A 104 -3.91 11.23 -2.89
CA VAL A 104 -3.67 10.72 -1.53
C VAL A 104 -4.97 10.27 -0.87
N ASP A 105 -6.03 11.07 -0.96
CA ASP A 105 -7.35 10.72 -0.41
C ASP A 105 -7.90 9.42 -1.03
N MET A 106 -7.80 9.29 -2.35
CA MET A 106 -8.19 8.08 -3.06
C MET A 106 -7.36 6.87 -2.65
N ALA A 107 -6.04 7.05 -2.50
CA ALA A 107 -5.15 5.97 -2.10
C ALA A 107 -5.42 5.51 -0.66
N GLN A 108 -5.67 6.44 0.27
CA GLN A 108 -6.05 6.15 1.66
C GLN A 108 -7.39 5.42 1.73
N THR A 109 -8.40 5.91 1.00
CA THR A 109 -9.73 5.29 0.93
C THR A 109 -9.63 3.86 0.38
N SER A 110 -8.84 3.67 -0.67
CA SER A 110 -8.59 2.36 -1.26
C SER A 110 -7.92 1.42 -0.25
N ARG A 111 -6.89 1.89 0.47
CA ARG A 111 -6.23 1.09 1.52
C ARG A 111 -7.22 0.64 2.58
N HIS A 112 -8.03 1.56 3.12
CA HIS A 112 -9.02 1.22 4.14
C HIS A 112 -10.05 0.19 3.66
N ALA A 113 -10.49 0.28 2.41
CA ALA A 113 -11.38 -0.72 1.83
C ALA A 113 -10.72 -2.11 1.76
N LEU A 114 -9.46 -2.19 1.32
CA LEU A 114 -8.73 -3.46 1.26
C LEU A 114 -8.46 -4.04 2.67
N ASP A 115 -8.12 -3.19 3.64
CA ASP A 115 -7.95 -3.60 5.05
C ASP A 115 -9.24 -4.21 5.62
N GLY A 116 -10.40 -3.68 5.21
CA GLY A 116 -11.72 -4.23 5.54
C GLY A 116 -11.94 -5.64 4.97
N VAL A 117 -11.47 -5.91 3.75
CA VAL A 117 -11.52 -7.25 3.14
C VAL A 117 -10.65 -8.24 3.91
N ASP A 118 -9.44 -7.83 4.29
CA ASP A 118 -8.55 -8.67 5.12
C ASP A 118 -9.12 -8.92 6.51
N PHE A 119 -9.77 -7.92 7.11
CA PHE A 119 -10.50 -8.10 8.35
C PHE A 119 -11.63 -9.14 8.21
N ALA A 120 -12.46 -9.03 7.18
CA ALA A 120 -13.55 -9.97 6.94
C ALA A 120 -13.02 -11.40 6.71
N THR A 121 -11.90 -11.54 5.99
CA THR A 121 -11.27 -12.83 5.72
C THR A 121 -10.66 -13.45 6.99
N ARG A 122 -10.00 -12.65 7.83
CA ARG A 122 -9.52 -13.08 9.15
C ARG A 122 -10.67 -13.56 10.03
N LEU A 123 -11.75 -12.79 10.08
CA LEU A 123 -12.94 -13.14 10.86
C LEU A 123 -13.56 -14.46 10.37
N ALA A 124 -13.65 -14.65 9.05
CA ALA A 124 -14.17 -15.88 8.44
C ALA A 124 -13.32 -17.12 8.75
N CYS A 125 -12.02 -16.95 9.06
CA CYS A 125 -11.09 -18.02 9.40
C CYS A 125 -10.81 -18.15 10.90
N SER A 126 -11.40 -17.31 11.75
CA SER A 126 -11.05 -17.23 13.17
C SER A 126 -11.42 -18.51 13.91
N ALA A 127 -10.47 -19.00 14.71
CA ALA A 127 -10.62 -20.13 15.61
C ALA A 127 -11.38 -19.74 16.88
N SER A 128 -11.14 -18.54 17.43
CA SER A 128 -11.80 -18.06 18.64
C SER A 128 -13.31 -17.88 18.47
N THR A 129 -13.76 -17.45 17.29
CA THR A 129 -15.19 -17.33 16.96
C THR A 129 -15.84 -18.67 16.60
N GLY A 130 -15.05 -19.74 16.43
CA GLY A 130 -15.55 -21.03 15.98
C GLY A 130 -16.12 -20.97 14.55
N SER A 131 -15.48 -20.18 13.68
CA SER A 131 -15.93 -19.99 12.30
C SER A 131 -16.10 -21.30 11.53
N ALA A 132 -17.01 -21.31 10.55
CA ALA A 132 -17.25 -22.48 9.70
C ALA A 132 -15.99 -22.95 8.98
N VAL A 133 -15.09 -22.03 8.60
CA VAL A 133 -13.82 -22.35 7.96
C VAL A 133 -12.89 -23.07 8.93
N PHE A 134 -12.79 -22.61 10.18
CA PHE A 134 -12.03 -23.30 11.23
C PHE A 134 -12.59 -24.70 11.50
N LEU A 135 -13.91 -24.84 11.66
CA LEU A 135 -14.55 -26.14 11.89
C LEU A 135 -14.29 -27.12 10.75
N SER A 136 -14.38 -26.64 9.50
CA SER A 136 -14.04 -27.43 8.31
C SER A 136 -12.58 -27.84 8.31
N ALA A 137 -11.65 -26.94 8.66
CA ALA A 137 -10.23 -27.24 8.70
C ALA A 137 -9.89 -28.28 9.79
N CYS A 138 -10.50 -28.18 10.98
CA CYS A 138 -10.38 -29.21 12.01
C CYS A 138 -10.90 -30.57 11.53
N SER A 139 -12.07 -30.61 10.89
CA SER A 139 -12.64 -31.84 10.35
C SER A 139 -11.73 -32.50 9.31
N GLN A 140 -11.13 -31.72 8.41
CA GLN A 140 -10.19 -32.22 7.40
C GLN A 140 -8.89 -32.74 8.02
N ALA A 141 -8.45 -32.17 9.14
CA ALA A 141 -7.28 -32.61 9.89
C ALA A 141 -7.57 -33.77 10.87
N GLY A 142 -8.83 -34.23 11.00
CA GLY A 142 -9.22 -35.25 11.97
C GLY A 142 -9.15 -34.78 13.43
N ILE A 143 -9.21 -33.46 13.66
CA ILE A 143 -9.14 -32.84 14.98
C ILE A 143 -10.56 -32.59 15.47
N ASP A 144 -10.88 -33.04 16.69
CA ASP A 144 -12.13 -32.65 17.35
C ASP A 144 -12.06 -31.15 17.74
N PRO A 145 -12.90 -30.28 17.17
CA PRO A 145 -12.89 -28.86 17.52
C PRO A 145 -13.12 -28.59 19.02
N ALA A 146 -13.84 -29.47 19.72
CA ALA A 146 -14.10 -29.34 21.16
C ALA A 146 -12.83 -29.58 22.00
N SER A 147 -11.84 -30.31 21.47
CA SER A 147 -10.54 -30.53 22.11
C SER A 147 -9.59 -29.33 22.02
N VAL A 148 -9.91 -28.35 21.17
CA VAL A 148 -9.16 -27.11 21.00
C VAL A 148 -9.73 -26.06 21.94
N ASP A 149 -9.12 -25.92 23.11
CA ASP A 149 -9.49 -24.92 24.11
C ASP A 149 -9.32 -23.46 23.62
N ALA A 150 -9.81 -22.52 24.43
CA ALA A 150 -9.75 -21.09 24.11
C ALA A 150 -8.31 -20.57 23.94
N GLN A 151 -7.35 -21.10 24.71
CA GLN A 151 -5.96 -20.66 24.63
C GLN A 151 -5.33 -21.11 23.31
N LYS A 152 -5.55 -22.35 22.88
CA LYS A 152 -5.08 -22.85 21.57
C LYS A 152 -5.72 -22.10 20.41
N ARG A 153 -7.02 -21.78 20.50
CA ARG A 153 -7.71 -20.96 19.50
C ARG A 153 -7.10 -19.56 19.39
N GLN A 154 -6.76 -18.94 20.52
CA GLN A 154 -6.05 -17.65 20.54
C GLN A 154 -4.69 -17.75 19.85
N VAL A 155 -3.91 -18.80 20.13
CA VAL A 155 -2.60 -19.03 19.49
C VAL A 155 -2.73 -19.17 17.98
N ILE A 156 -3.74 -19.92 17.51
CA ILE A 156 -4.03 -20.06 16.07
C ILE A 156 -4.37 -18.70 15.45
N ASP A 157 -5.23 -17.91 16.09
CA ASP A 157 -5.61 -16.59 15.59
C ASP A 157 -4.42 -15.62 15.55
N VAL A 158 -3.52 -15.67 16.54
CA VAL A 158 -2.27 -14.88 16.53
C VAL A 158 -1.33 -15.32 15.39
N ALA A 159 -1.16 -16.62 15.18
CA ALA A 159 -0.33 -17.13 14.08
C ALA A 159 -0.92 -16.76 12.71
N MET A 160 -2.25 -16.78 12.57
CA MET A 160 -2.93 -16.28 11.38
C MET A 160 -2.68 -14.78 11.20
N GLN A 161 -2.83 -13.97 12.25
CA GLN A 161 -2.58 -12.53 12.21
C GLN A 161 -1.18 -12.20 11.67
N GLN A 162 -0.15 -12.89 12.16
CA GLN A 162 1.22 -12.71 11.70
C GLN A 162 1.38 -12.94 10.18
N ARG A 163 0.65 -13.90 9.61
CA ARG A 163 0.68 -14.16 8.16
C ARG A 163 -0.01 -13.07 7.36
N PHE A 164 -1.12 -12.51 7.87
CA PHE A 164 -1.76 -11.35 7.25
C PHE A 164 -0.85 -10.12 7.29
N ASP A 165 -0.18 -9.86 8.41
CA ASP A 165 0.77 -8.74 8.54
C ASP A 165 1.96 -8.91 7.57
N GLN A 166 2.47 -10.14 7.42
CA GLN A 166 3.50 -10.46 6.45
C GLN A 166 3.01 -10.22 5.01
N ALA A 167 1.81 -10.66 4.65
CA ALA A 167 1.24 -10.43 3.33
C ALA A 167 1.01 -8.94 3.05
N ALA A 168 0.54 -8.18 4.03
CA ALA A 168 0.38 -6.73 3.92
C ALA A 168 1.72 -6.04 3.65
N SER A 169 2.77 -6.36 4.41
CA SER A 169 4.12 -5.80 4.18
C SER A 169 4.74 -6.22 2.85
N ALA A 170 4.38 -7.40 2.32
CA ALA A 170 4.80 -7.87 1.00
C ALA A 170 3.94 -7.31 -0.16
N GLY A 171 2.93 -6.48 0.12
CA GLY A 171 2.01 -5.96 -0.91
C GLY A 171 1.08 -7.03 -1.51
N GLN A 172 0.85 -8.13 -0.79
CA GLN A 172 -0.01 -9.26 -1.16
C GLN A 172 -1.40 -9.20 -0.52
N SER A 173 -1.75 -8.04 0.05
CA SER A 173 -3.09 -7.74 0.55
C SER A 173 -3.97 -7.14 -0.57
N PRO A 174 -5.27 -7.48 -0.64
CA PRO A 174 -6.00 -8.34 0.29
C PRO A 174 -5.73 -9.83 0.01
N VAL A 175 -5.73 -10.63 1.08
CA VAL A 175 -5.52 -12.07 1.04
C VAL A 175 -6.83 -12.77 0.68
N SER A 176 -6.78 -13.64 -0.31
CA SER A 176 -7.95 -14.45 -0.69
C SER A 176 -8.35 -15.44 0.41
N LEU A 177 -9.63 -15.80 0.47
CA LEU A 177 -10.12 -16.79 1.42
C LEU A 177 -9.43 -18.15 1.25
N ASP A 178 -9.11 -18.56 0.02
CA ASP A 178 -8.45 -19.85 -0.24
C ASP A 178 -7.01 -19.86 0.26
N THR A 179 -6.28 -18.76 0.10
CA THR A 179 -4.95 -18.58 0.70
C THR A 179 -5.03 -18.65 2.23
N ALA A 180 -6.00 -17.94 2.84
CA ALA A 180 -6.20 -17.95 4.28
C ALA A 180 -6.59 -19.35 4.81
N ARG A 181 -7.39 -20.13 4.07
CA ARG A 181 -7.72 -21.53 4.39
C ARG A 181 -6.49 -22.43 4.39
N ALA A 182 -5.65 -22.30 3.39
CA ALA A 182 -4.40 -23.07 3.31
C ALA A 182 -3.48 -22.72 4.49
N TRP A 183 -3.40 -21.45 4.87
CA TRP A 183 -2.65 -21.03 6.04
C TRP A 183 -3.21 -21.58 7.34
N LEU A 184 -4.53 -21.51 7.54
CA LEU A 184 -5.18 -22.03 8.74
C LEU A 184 -4.89 -23.52 8.92
N SER A 185 -4.99 -24.30 7.84
CA SER A 185 -4.68 -25.73 7.85
C SER A 185 -3.22 -25.99 8.27
N ALA A 186 -2.28 -25.20 7.76
CA ALA A 186 -0.87 -25.31 8.14
C ALA A 186 -0.62 -24.90 9.62
N VAL A 187 -1.31 -23.86 10.11
CA VAL A 187 -1.19 -23.42 11.51
C VAL A 187 -1.76 -24.48 12.46
N LEU A 188 -2.89 -25.11 12.12
CA LEU A 188 -3.47 -26.21 12.91
C LEU A 188 -2.48 -27.37 13.04
N ALA A 189 -1.86 -27.78 11.93
CA ALA A 189 -0.86 -28.84 11.93
C ALA A 189 0.38 -28.51 12.79
N GLN A 190 0.76 -27.23 12.90
CA GLN A 190 1.90 -26.80 13.72
C GLN A 190 1.57 -26.64 15.20
N THR A 191 0.32 -26.31 15.53
CA THR A 191 -0.09 -25.95 16.90
C THR A 191 -0.65 -27.13 17.69
N LEU A 192 -1.16 -28.15 16.99
CA LEU A 192 -1.93 -29.25 17.59
C LEU A 192 -1.27 -30.63 17.41
N HIS A 193 -0.07 -30.68 16.83
CA HIS A 193 0.84 -31.83 16.86
C HIS A 193 1.89 -31.64 17.96
#